data_AF-A0A7C4CJH2-F1
#
_entry.id   AF-A0A7C4CJH2-F1
#
_cell.length_a   1.000
_cell.length_b   1.000
_cell.length_c   1.000
_cell.angle_alpha   90.00
_cell.angle_beta   90.00
_cell.angle_gamma   90.00
#
_symmetry.space_group_name_H-M   'P 1'
#
loop_
_entity.id
_entity.type
_entity.pdbx_description
1 polymer ?
#
loop_
_entity_poly.entity_id
_entity_poly.type
_entity_poly.pdbx_seq_one_letter_code
_entity_poly.pdbx_strand_id
1 'polypeptide(L)' 'MGKVTVEKRGRIVIPSEIRKALGIKEGSELSIQIEGGRIILTPLRRLTARTLFGIAGEEEVSLEEIENALSNEE' A
#
# COMPACT_ATOMS: atom_id res chain seq x y z
N MET A 1 6.67 23.71 -5.85
CA MET A 1 7.90 22.88 -5.84
C MET A 1 8.53 23.04 -4.47
N GLY A 2 8.57 21.99 -3.66
CA GLY A 2 9.09 22.06 -2.29
C GLY A 2 10.54 21.59 -2.23
N LYS A 3 11.38 22.26 -1.41
CA LYS A 3 12.73 21.78 -1.08
C LYS A 3 12.68 21.09 0.27
N VAL A 4 13.27 19.91 0.37
CA VAL A 4 13.50 19.19 1.64
C VAL A 4 15.00 19.07 1.89
N THR A 5 15.39 19.06 3.15
CA THR A 5 16.78 18.85 3.57
C THR A 5 16.92 17.45 4.12
N VAL A 6 18.02 16.78 3.80
CA VAL A 6 18.36 15.48 4.36
C VAL A 6 18.94 15.68 5.75
N GLU A 7 18.33 15.05 6.74
CA GLU A 7 18.78 15.08 8.13
C GLU A 7 19.81 13.97 8.41
N LYS A 8 20.22 13.88 9.69
CA LYS A 8 21.10 12.81 10.16
C LYS A 8 20.54 11.44 9.76
N ARG A 9 21.45 10.55 9.34
CA ARG A 9 21.15 9.18 8.90
C ARG A 9 20.28 9.11 7.62
N GLY A 10 20.27 10.16 6.80
CA GLY A 10 19.59 10.12 5.50
C GLY A 10 18.07 10.30 5.57
N ARG A 11 17.53 10.76 6.70
CA ARG A 11 16.08 10.96 6.86
C ARG A 11 15.61 12.23 6.15
N ILE A 12 14.42 12.18 5.57
CA ILE A 12 13.74 13.35 5.01
C ILE A 12 12.35 13.47 5.64
N VAL A 13 11.90 14.71 5.83
CA VAL A 13 10.53 14.98 6.22
C VAL A 13 9.67 15.03 4.96
N ILE A 14 8.64 14.19 4.88
CA ILE A 14 7.61 14.28 3.84
C ILE A 14 6.61 15.36 4.30
N PRO A 15 6.48 16.50 3.59
CA PRO A 15 5.54 17.57 3.96
C PRO A 15 4.10 17.08 4.10
N SER A 16 3.33 17.74 4.97
CA SER A 16 1.95 17.34 5.29
C SER A 16 1.04 17.28 4.07
N GLU A 17 1.18 18.20 3.13
CA GLU A 17 0.42 18.26 1.89
C GLU A 17 0.63 17.00 1.04
N ILE A 18 1.89 16.56 0.89
CA ILE A 18 2.25 15.35 0.14
C ILE A 18 1.71 14.11 0.85
N ARG A 19 1.86 14.04 2.19
CA ARG A 19 1.31 12.91 2.97
C ARG A 19 -0.20 12.77 2.79
N LYS A 20 -0.94 13.88 2.86
CA LYS A 20 -2.41 13.89 2.66
C LYS A 20 -2.78 13.45 1.24
N ALA A 21 -2.11 13.99 0.23
CA ALA A 21 -2.38 13.66 -1.18
C ALA A 21 -2.14 12.17 -1.50
N LEU A 22 -1.10 11.57 -0.89
CA LEU A 22 -0.73 10.18 -1.14
C LEU A 22 -1.28 9.19 -0.11
N GLY A 23 -2.01 9.66 0.91
CA GLY A 23 -2.56 8.84 1.98
C GLY A 23 -1.51 8.23 2.92
N ILE A 24 -0.31 8.82 2.99
CA ILE A 24 0.79 8.34 3.84
C ILE A 24 0.52 8.70 5.29
N LYS A 25 0.49 7.69 6.16
CA LYS A 25 0.31 7.81 7.61
C LYS A 25 1.54 7.26 8.34
N GLU A 26 1.61 7.50 9.65
CA GLU A 26 2.60 6.83 10.49
C GLU A 26 2.53 5.30 10.32
N GLY A 27 3.69 4.65 10.24
CA GLY A 27 3.78 3.21 9.95
C GLY A 27 3.55 2.81 8.49
N SER A 28 3.27 3.75 7.58
CA SER A 28 3.19 3.43 6.14
C SER A 28 4.55 2.98 5.61
N GLU A 29 4.55 1.89 4.85
CA GLU A 29 5.72 1.43 4.13
C GLU A 29 5.75 2.03 2.72
N LEU A 30 6.94 2.32 2.23
CA LEU A 30 7.14 2.82 0.87
C LEU A 30 8.21 1.97 0.19
N SER A 31 7.99 1.62 -1.08
CA SER A 31 9.08 1.13 -1.92
C SER A 31 9.94 2.30 -2.39
N ILE A 32 11.24 2.05 -2.53
CA ILE A 32 12.22 3.02 -2.98
C ILE A 32 12.90 2.51 -4.25
N GLN A 33 12.96 3.35 -5.27
CA GLN A 33 13.61 3.05 -6.55
C GLN A 33 14.45 4.25 -7.00
N ILE A 34 15.49 3.97 -7.80
CA ILE A 34 16.32 4.99 -8.45
C ILE A 34 16.07 4.90 -9.95
N GLU A 35 15.59 6.00 -10.54
CA GLU A 35 15.34 6.08 -11.97
C GLU A 35 15.75 7.44 -12.51
N GLY A 36 16.66 7.46 -13.49
CA GLY A 36 17.11 8.70 -14.14
C GLY A 36 17.65 9.76 -13.16
N GLY A 37 18.39 9.34 -12.14
CA GLY A 37 18.93 10.24 -11.10
C GLY A 37 17.90 10.76 -10.10
N ARG A 38 16.68 10.23 -10.12
CA ARG A 38 15.61 10.57 -9.16
C ARG A 38 15.37 9.42 -8.19
N ILE A 39 15.01 9.76 -6.96
CA ILE A 39 14.46 8.81 -5.98
C ILE A 39 12.95 8.80 -6.17
N ILE A 40 12.39 7.63 -6.48
CA ILE A 40 10.95 7.41 -6.55
C ILE A 40 10.53 6.68 -5.28
N LEU A 41 9.59 7.29 -4.56
CA LEU A 41 8.98 6.72 -3.36
C LEU A 41 7.52 6.41 -3.65
N THR A 42 7.14 5.14 -3.54
CA THR A 42 5.78 4.69 -3.84
C THR A 42 5.18 4.06 -2.57
N PRO A 43 4.06 4.58 -2.05
CA PRO A 43 3.38 3.96 -0.91
C PRO A 43 2.99 2.52 -1.21
N LEU A 44 3.38 1.60 -0.35
CA LEU A 44 2.96 0.20 -0.43
C LEU A 44 1.55 0.09 0.17
N ARG A 45 0.54 0.03 -0.71
CA ARG A 45 -0.83 -0.24 -0.29
C ARG A 45 -0.97 -1.73 -0.03
N ARG A 46 -1.09 -2.13 1.23
CA ARG A 46 -1.57 -3.48 1.58
C ARG A 46 -3.06 -3.52 1.30
N LEU A 47 -3.46 -4.11 0.17
CA LEU A 47 -4.84 -4.48 -0.07
C LEU A 47 -5.13 -5.65 0.84
N THR A 48 -6.03 -5.46 1.81
CA THR A 48 -6.52 -6.55 2.64
C THR A 48 -7.80 -7.11 2.03
N ALA A 49 -8.14 -8.37 2.29
CA ALA A 49 -9.43 -8.94 1.92
C ALA A 49 -10.59 -8.02 2.38
N ARG A 50 -10.45 -7.41 3.57
CA ARG A 50 -11.40 -6.43 4.12
C ARG A 50 -11.46 -5.12 3.33
N THR A 51 -10.36 -4.70 2.71
CA THR A 51 -10.32 -3.52 1.83
C THR A 51 -10.96 -3.80 0.48
N LEU A 52 -10.89 -5.04 0.01
CA LEU A 52 -11.44 -5.47 -1.28
C LEU A 52 -12.89 -5.93 -1.19
N PHE A 53 -13.35 -6.28 0.02
CA PHE A 53 -14.72 -6.72 0.30
C PHE A 53 -15.74 -5.67 -0.18
N GLY A 54 -16.58 -6.06 -1.14
CA GLY A 54 -17.59 -5.19 -1.77
C GLY A 54 -17.09 -4.32 -2.93
N ILE A 55 -15.79 -4.29 -3.22
CA ILE A 55 -15.21 -3.60 -4.39
C ILE A 55 -14.95 -4.61 -5.53
N ALA A 56 -14.60 -5.85 -5.19
CA ALA A 56 -14.25 -6.90 -6.15
C ALA A 56 -15.43 -7.47 -6.96
N GLY A 57 -16.66 -6.97 -6.74
CA GLY A 57 -17.88 -7.53 -7.32
C GLY A 57 -18.53 -8.57 -6.40
N GLU A 58 -19.79 -8.89 -6.70
CA GLU A 58 -20.51 -10.02 -6.10
C GLU A 58 -20.34 -11.23 -7.02
N GLU A 59 -19.87 -12.34 -6.47
CA GLU A 59 -19.80 -13.63 -7.15
C GLU A 59 -20.72 -14.58 -6.39
N GLU A 60 -21.68 -15.17 -7.10
CA GLU A 60 -22.59 -16.15 -6.53
C GLU A 60 -21.86 -17.49 -6.47
N VAL A 61 -21.55 -17.93 -5.24
CA VAL A 61 -20.85 -19.19 -4.98
C VAL A 61 -21.76 -20.13 -4.19
N SER A 62 -21.67 -21.42 -4.46
CA SER A 62 -22.39 -22.44 -3.71
C SER A 62 -21.70 -22.75 -2.37
N LEU A 63 -22.46 -23.19 -1.37
CA LEU A 63 -21.90 -23.60 -0.07
C LEU A 63 -20.87 -24.73 -0.23
N GLU A 64 -21.11 -25.64 -1.17
CA GLU A 64 -20.23 -26.79 -1.46
C GLU A 64 -18.87 -26.34 -2.04
N GLU A 65 -18.85 -25.28 -2.85
CA GLU A 65 -17.59 -24.67 -3.34
C GLU A 65 -16.78 -24.02 -2.22
N ILE A 66 -17.44 -23.36 -1.26
CA ILE A 66 -16.76 -22.74 -0.11
C ILE A 66 -16.14 -23.81 0.79
N GLU A 67 -16.89 -24.89 1.07
CA GLU A 67 -16.42 -26.00 1.90
C GLU A 67 -15.19 -26.68 1.28
N ASN A 68 -15.23 -26.96 -0.03
CA ASN A 68 -14.10 -27.57 -0.74
C ASN A 68 -12.86 -26.67 -0.80
N ALA A 69 -13.02 -25.34 -0.87
CA ALA A 69 -11.89 -24.41 -0.87
C ALA A 69 -11.19 -24.35 0.50
N LEU A 70 -11.94 -24.45 1.60
CA LEU A 70 -11.41 -24.41 2.97
C LEU A 70 -10.74 -25.73 3.39
N SER A 71 -11.12 -26.86 2.78
CA SER A 71 -10.53 -28.17 3.06
C SER A 71 -9.17 -28.43 2.40
N ASN A 72 -8.67 -27.54 1.54
CA ASN A 72 -7.39 -27.71 0.85
C ASN A 72 -6.19 -27.05 1.57
N GLU A 73 -6.33 -26.66 2.84
CA GLU A 73 -5.18 -26.38 3.70
C GLU A 73 -4.71 -27.67 4.40
N GLU A 74 -4.04 -28.55 3.66
CA GLU A 74 -3.05 -29.51 4.20
C GLU A 74 -1.64 -29.14 3.74
#